data_AF-A0A1G8UZT4-F1
#
_entry.id   AF-A0A1G8UZT4-F1
#
_cell.length_a   1.000
_cell.length_b   1.000
_cell.length_c   1.000
_cell.angle_alpha   90.00
_cell.angle_beta   90.00
_cell.angle_gamma   90.00
#
_symmetry.space_group_name_H-M   'P 1'
#
loop_
_entity.id
_entity.type
_entity.pdbx_description
1 polymer ?
#
loop_
_entity_poly.entity_id
_entity_poly.type
_entity_poly.pdbx_seq_one_letter_code
_entity_poly.pdbx_strand_id
1 'polypeptide(L)'
;MLNLNKELNELASSWYSLSELSKSVLSKQEAEEVREKQQQAGQQLIPMLQEMQASKDTPYETYLEGDTFVDIYLDENGEIRDNGHYSRPAL
;
A
#
# COMPACT_ATOMS: atom_id res chain seq x y z
N MET A 1 -12.80 9.72 -12.14
CA MET A 1 -12.39 8.42 -11.56
C MET A 1 -10.98 7.99 -11.96
N LEU A 2 -10.46 8.27 -13.17
CA LEU A 2 -9.07 7.91 -13.55
C LEU A 2 -7.96 8.46 -12.64
N ASN A 3 -8.15 9.64 -12.03
CA ASN A 3 -7.12 10.28 -11.20
C ASN A 3 -7.00 9.65 -9.80
N LEU A 4 -8.12 9.29 -9.19
CA LEU A 4 -8.17 8.70 -7.85
C LEU A 4 -7.46 7.34 -7.82
N ASN A 5 -7.71 6.50 -8.84
CA ASN A 5 -7.06 5.18 -8.92
C ASN A 5 -5.55 5.27 -9.14
N LYS A 6 -5.06 6.33 -9.81
CA LYS A 6 -3.62 6.52 -10.03
C LYS A 6 -2.92 6.98 -8.76
N GLU A 7 -3.46 8.00 -8.10
CA GLU A 7 -2.94 8.52 -6.84
C GLU A 7 -2.96 7.45 -5.74
N LEU A 8 -4.06 6.69 -5.66
CA LEU A 8 -4.18 5.57 -4.73
C LEU A 8 -3.11 4.53 -5.00
N ASN A 9 -2.88 4.16 -6.26
CA ASN A 9 -1.88 3.18 -6.64
C ASN A 9 -0.44 3.63 -6.30
N GLU A 10 -0.13 4.91 -6.54
CA GLU A 10 1.18 5.50 -6.21
C GLU A 10 1.42 5.50 -4.68
N LEU A 11 0.41 5.90 -3.89
CA LEU A 11 0.49 5.91 -2.43
C LEU A 11 0.59 4.50 -1.85
N ALA A 12 -0.20 3.58 -2.37
CA ALA A 12 -0.20 2.18 -1.98
C ALA A 12 1.14 1.50 -2.28
N SER A 13 1.69 1.71 -3.48
CA SER A 13 3.00 1.19 -3.88
C SER A 13 4.13 1.76 -3.02
N SER A 14 4.07 3.05 -2.70
CA SER A 14 5.02 3.73 -1.82
C SER A 14 4.97 3.18 -0.40
N TRP A 15 3.77 3.07 0.20
CA TRP A 15 3.57 2.52 1.53
C TRP A 15 4.10 1.08 1.63
N TYR A 16 3.81 0.27 0.60
CA TYR A 16 4.26 -1.11 0.54
C TYR A 16 5.79 -1.22 0.43
N SER A 17 6.39 -0.47 -0.48
CA SER A 17 7.85 -0.45 -0.67
C SER A 17 8.59 -0.03 0.58
N LEU A 18 8.05 0.94 1.32
CA LEU A 18 8.60 1.38 2.61
C LEU A 18 8.46 0.29 3.69
N SER A 19 7.36 -0.46 3.70
CA SER A 19 7.18 -1.63 4.57
C SER A 19 8.27 -2.68 4.32
N GLU A 20 8.53 -3.04 3.06
CA GLU A 20 9.57 -4.01 2.72
C GLU A 20 10.97 -3.48 3.03
N LEU A 21 11.22 -2.20 2.73
CA LEU A 21 12.48 -1.54 3.08
C LEU A 21 12.73 -1.58 4.58
N SER A 22 11.70 -1.37 5.41
CA SER A 22 11.79 -1.39 6.88
C SER A 22 12.27 -2.75 7.44
N LYS A 23 12.09 -3.85 6.70
CA LYS A 23 12.57 -5.18 7.08
C LYS A 23 14.06 -5.39 6.76
N SER A 24 14.64 -4.55 5.90
CA SER A 24 15.99 -4.72 5.35
C SER A 24 17.01 -3.68 5.85
N VAL A 25 16.54 -2.58 6.45
CA VAL A 25 17.39 -1.54 7.06
C VAL A 25 18.25 -2.10 8.18
N LEU A 26 19.54 -1.74 8.17
CA LEU A 26 20.55 -2.28 9.08
C LEU A 26 20.86 -1.32 10.24
N SER A 27 20.51 -0.05 10.13
CA SER A 27 20.72 0.95 11.18
C SER A 27 19.41 1.43 11.80
N LYS A 28 19.49 1.81 13.09
CA LYS A 28 18.33 2.33 13.84
C LYS A 28 17.80 3.64 13.25
N GLN A 29 18.69 4.51 12.79
CA GLN A 29 18.31 5.80 12.22
C GLN A 29 17.56 5.63 10.89
N GLU A 30 18.05 4.78 9.98
CA GLU A 30 17.34 4.49 8.73
C GLU A 30 15.98 3.82 8.99
N ALA A 31 15.89 2.95 10.00
CA ALA A 31 14.62 2.34 10.37
C ALA A 31 13.59 3.37 10.88
N GLU A 32 14.02 4.36 11.67
CA GLU A 32 13.14 5.44 12.11
C GLU A 32 12.68 6.30 10.92
N GLU A 33 13.58 6.69 10.02
CA GLU A 33 13.25 7.47 8.83
C GLU A 33 12.29 6.73 7.88
N VAL A 34 12.49 5.43 7.65
CA VAL A 34 11.60 4.61 6.84
C VAL A 34 10.23 4.47 7.51
N ARG A 35 10.19 4.28 8.83
CA ARG A 35 8.94 4.19 9.59
C ARG A 35 8.14 5.49 9.53
N GLU A 36 8.79 6.64 9.67
CA GLU A 36 8.13 7.95 9.56
C GLU A 36 7.52 8.15 8.17
N LYS A 37 8.27 7.83 7.11
CA LYS A 37 7.76 7.91 5.73
C LYS A 37 6.60 6.94 5.49
N GLN A 38 6.70 5.71 6.00
CA GLN A 38 5.62 4.73 5.89
C GLN A 38 4.37 5.22 6.62
N GLN A 39 4.52 5.81 7.81
CA GLN A 39 3.41 6.37 8.56
C GLN A 39 2.74 7.54 7.83
N GLN A 40 3.53 8.43 7.21
CA GLN A 40 3.01 9.54 6.39
C GLN A 40 2.25 9.04 5.17
N ALA A 41 2.78 8.04 4.45
CA ALA A 41 2.10 7.42 3.33
C ALA A 41 0.78 6.76 3.79
N GLY A 42 0.80 6.07 4.93
CA GLY A 42 -0.38 5.42 5.51
C GLY A 42 -1.48 6.42 5.88
N GLN A 43 -1.13 7.56 6.48
CA GLN A 43 -2.10 8.62 6.82
C GLN A 43 -2.82 9.20 5.60
N GLN A 44 -2.15 9.27 4.45
CA GLN A 44 -2.76 9.71 3.19
C GLN A 44 -3.58 8.59 2.53
N LEU A 45 -3.14 7.33 2.69
CA LEU A 45 -3.76 6.17 2.07
C LEU A 45 -5.07 5.74 2.75
N ILE A 46 -5.14 5.83 4.09
CA ILE A 46 -6.33 5.45 4.89
C ILE A 46 -7.63 6.09 4.37
N PRO A 47 -7.76 7.42 4.22
CA PRO A 47 -9.02 8.02 3.78
C PRO A 47 -9.42 7.57 2.37
N MET A 48 -8.46 7.31 1.48
CA MET A 48 -8.75 6.82 0.13
C MET A 48 -9.23 5.36 0.15
N LEU A 49 -8.64 4.52 0.99
CA LEU A 49 -9.12 3.15 1.20
C LEU A 49 -10.50 3.13 1.86
N GLN A 50 -10.81 4.06 2.76
CA GLN A 50 -12.16 4.20 3.34
C GLN A 50 -13.20 4.55 2.28
N GLU A 51 -12.89 5.48 1.38
CA GLU A 51 -13.79 5.86 0.26
C GLU A 51 -14.06 4.66 -0.67
N MET A 52 -13.03 3.87 -0.96
CA MET A 52 -13.13 2.64 -1.76
C MET A 52 -13.90 1.50 -1.08
N GLN A 53 -13.69 1.28 0.21
CA GLN A 53 -14.46 0.29 0.95
C GLN A 53 -15.95 0.68 1.03
N ALA A 54 -16.23 1.98 1.16
CA ALA A 54 -17.59 2.50 1.12
C ALA A 54 -18.26 2.34 -0.26
N SER A 55 -17.49 2.40 -1.35
CA SER A 55 -18.00 2.13 -2.70
C SER A 55 -18.20 0.64 -3.02
N LYS A 56 -17.81 -0.27 -2.11
CA LYS A 56 -17.80 -1.75 -2.27
C LYS A 56 -16.84 -2.26 -3.35
N ASP A 57 -15.83 -1.47 -3.70
CA ASP A 57 -14.77 -1.87 -4.63
C ASP A 57 -13.66 -2.63 -3.89
N THR A 58 -14.02 -3.66 -3.12
CA THR A 58 -13.10 -4.45 -2.29
C THR A 58 -12.89 -5.88 -2.80
N PRO A 59 -11.65 -6.39 -2.82
CA PRO A 59 -10.38 -5.72 -2.48
C PRO A 59 -9.83 -4.80 -3.59
N TYR A 60 -9.02 -3.79 -3.23
CA TYR A 60 -8.32 -2.93 -4.18
C TYR A 60 -6.98 -3.55 -4.59
N GLU A 61 -6.83 -3.85 -5.88
CA GLU A 61 -5.56 -4.29 -6.47
C GLU A 61 -4.62 -3.08 -6.64
N THR A 62 -3.53 -3.05 -5.87
CA THR A 62 -2.41 -2.11 -6.09
C THR A 62 -1.39 -2.73 -7.02
N TYR A 63 -1.03 -2.02 -8.08
CA TYR A 63 0.00 -2.45 -9.03
C TYR A 63 1.37 -2.03 -8.54
N LEU A 64 2.18 -3.01 -8.17
CA LEU A 64 3.62 -2.83 -7.99
C LEU A 64 4.29 -2.94 -9.37
N GLU A 65 5.48 -2.36 -9.54
CA GLU A 65 6.17 -2.35 -10.84
C GLU A 65 6.22 -3.74 -11.52
N GLY A 66 5.95 -3.79 -12.83
CA GLY A 66 5.87 -5.03 -13.61
C GLY A 66 4.47 -5.68 -13.61
N ASP A 67 4.43 -7.02 -13.57
CA ASP A 67 3.20 -7.84 -13.51
C ASP A 67 2.81 -8.24 -12.07
N THR A 68 3.30 -7.48 -11.08
CA THR A 68 3.11 -7.76 -9.65
C THR A 68 2.02 -6.85 -9.08
N PHE A 69 1.14 -7.42 -8.26
CA PHE A 69 0.11 -6.69 -7.56
C PHE A 69 0.02 -7.13 -6.10
N VAL A 70 -0.44 -6.22 -5.25
CA VAL A 70 -0.72 -6.46 -3.84
C VAL A 70 -2.13 -5.96 -3.54
N ASP A 71 -2.90 -6.80 -2.88
CA ASP A 71 -4.21 -6.43 -2.36
C ASP A 71 -4.04 -5.74 -1.01
N ILE A 72 -4.27 -4.44 -0.98
CA ILE A 72 -4.28 -3.68 0.28
C ILE A 72 -5.71 -3.33 0.68
N TYR A 73 -5.95 -3.36 1.99
CA TYR A 73 -7.26 -3.05 2.57
C TYR A 73 -7.11 -2.54 3.99
N LEU A 74 -8.17 -1.92 4.52
CA LEU A 74 -8.27 -1.62 5.95
C LEU A 74 -8.91 -2.80 6.67
N ASP A 75 -8.26 -3.27 7.73
CA ASP A 75 -8.84 -4.26 8.62
C ASP A 75 -9.93 -3.66 9.54
N GLU A 76 -10.48 -4.50 10.40
CA GLU A 76 -11.54 -4.13 11.36
C GLU A 76 -11.11 -3.04 12.37
N ASN A 77 -9.81 -2.81 12.54
CA ASN A 77 -9.27 -1.75 13.40
C ASN A 77 -8.91 -0.48 12.61
N GLY A 78 -9.08 -0.49 11.28
CA GLY A 78 -8.66 0.60 10.41
C GLY A 78 -7.15 0.60 10.12
N GLU A 79 -6.46 -0.51 10.37
CA GLU A 79 -5.05 -0.66 10.00
C GLU A 79 -4.92 -1.15 8.56
N ILE A 80 -3.92 -0.64 7.84
CA ILE A 80 -3.61 -1.10 6.47
C ILE A 80 -3.01 -2.50 6.56
N ARG A 81 -3.62 -3.46 5.88
CA ARG A 81 -3.14 -4.83 5.71
C ARG A 81 -2.89 -5.13 4.24
N ASP A 82 -1.97 -6.03 3.98
CA ASP A 82 -1.79 -6.68 2.68
C ASP A 82 -2.24 -8.15 2.75
N ASN A 83 -2.98 -8.60 1.73
CA ASN A 83 -3.38 -10.02 1.58
C ASN A 83 -2.33 -10.84 0.79
N GLY A 84 -1.11 -10.32 0.66
CA GLY A 84 -0.01 -10.97 -0.02
C GLY A 84 0.23 -10.48 -1.45
N HIS A 85 1.37 -10.91 -1.98
CA HIS A 85 1.82 -10.64 -3.33
C HIS A 85 1.24 -11.62 -4.34
N TYR A 86 0.78 -11.08 -5.44
CA TYR A 86 0.38 -11.85 -6.59
C TYR A 86 1.20 -11.39 -7.80
N SER A 87 1.77 -12.35 -8.52
CA SER A 87 2.36 -12.09 -9.84
C SER A 87 1.42 -12.69 -10.86
N ARG A 88 1.02 -11.92 -11.89
CA ARG A 88 0.28 -12.53 -13.00
C ARG A 88 1.20 -13.56 -13.67
N PRO A 89 0.73 -14.79 -13.95
CA PRO A 89 1.50 -15.70 -14.78
C PRO A 89 1.72 -15.04 -16.14
N ALA A 90 2.97 -15.03 -16.61
CA ALA A 90 3.30 -14.52 -17.94
C ALA A 90 2.41 -15.21 -18.98
N LEU A 91 1.67 -14.41 -19.75
CA LEU A 91 0.82 -14.87 -20.86
C LEU A 91 1.65 -15.49 -21.98
#